data_AF-A0A7J4QS56-F1
#
_entry.id   AF-A0A7J4QS56-F1
#
_cell.length_a   1.000
_cell.length_b   1.000
_cell.length_c   1.000
_cell.angle_alpha   90.00
_cell.angle_beta   90.00
_cell.angle_gamma   90.00
#
_symmetry.space_group_name_H-M   'P 1'
#
loop_
_entity.id
_entity.type
_entity.pdbx_description
1 polymer ?
#
loop_
_entity_poly.entity_id
_entity_poly.type
_entity_poly.pdbx_seq_one_letter_code
_entity_poly.pdbx_strand_id
1 'polypeptide(L)'
;MRVGFVHGVMNTDNMSIHGLTIDYGPYGWLEDYNPGWTPNTTDASTRRYRYGQQPQIGAWNLARWLESLIPLMEEPRQLESVLDHYGEVFNEHHNVMWAEKLGLDEWRETDQELVMQLNTALQTIEIDMTIFFRLLASLEGPDPRDLSHAYYEPLGAAEEQISAWLQAWWQRVGGEPNREVMRRANPKYVLRNWMAQLAIDAAEKEDYVVCEQIHTLLKNPYDEQPEMEEEWFQRRPEWARHRVGCSMLSCSS
;
A
#
# COMPACT_ATOMS: atom_id res chain seq x y z
N MET A 1 -1.52 -4.83 -2.42
CA MET A 1 -1.16 -3.61 -3.20
C MET A 1 -1.99 -2.39 -2.78
N ARG A 2 -3.33 -2.35 -2.97
CA ARG A 2 -4.21 -1.19 -2.70
C ARG A 2 -3.83 -0.25 -1.55
N VAL A 3 -3.51 -0.82 -0.39
CA VAL A 3 -3.28 -0.10 0.87
C VAL A 3 -1.79 0.05 1.23
N GLY A 4 -0.85 -0.30 0.35
CA GLY A 4 0.58 -0.13 0.63
C GLY A 4 1.19 -1.16 1.60
N PHE A 5 0.48 -2.25 1.92
CA PHE A 5 1.01 -3.30 2.81
C PHE A 5 2.17 -4.08 2.18
N VAL A 6 3.22 -4.30 2.95
CA VAL A 6 4.37 -5.16 2.66
C VAL A 6 4.49 -6.23 3.74
N HIS A 7 4.43 -7.49 3.33
CA HIS A 7 4.52 -8.63 4.23
C HIS A 7 5.94 -8.85 4.78
N GLY A 8 6.96 -8.58 3.94
CA GLY A 8 8.37 -8.72 4.30
C GLY A 8 8.93 -10.14 4.35
N VAL A 9 8.09 -11.18 4.42
CA VAL A 9 8.51 -12.61 4.44
C VAL A 9 7.47 -13.50 3.73
N MET A 10 7.37 -13.40 2.41
CA MET A 10 6.47 -14.25 1.62
C MET A 10 7.13 -15.57 1.23
N ASN A 11 7.66 -16.31 2.22
CA ASN A 11 8.12 -17.68 2.02
C ASN A 11 6.92 -18.62 1.75
N THR A 12 7.14 -19.79 1.16
CA THR A 12 6.04 -20.70 0.78
C THR A 12 5.25 -21.24 1.97
N ASP A 13 5.88 -21.41 3.13
CA ASP A 13 5.25 -21.78 4.40
C ASP A 13 4.35 -20.67 4.97
N ASN A 14 4.56 -19.41 4.56
CA ASN A 14 3.74 -18.26 4.92
C ASN A 14 2.64 -17.94 3.90
N MET A 15 2.40 -18.85 2.93
CA MET A 15 1.31 -18.72 1.96
C MET A 15 0.13 -19.59 2.41
N SER A 16 -0.89 -18.97 2.99
CA SER A 16 -2.12 -19.67 3.37
C SER A 16 -2.84 -20.23 2.15
N ILE A 17 -3.23 -21.50 2.20
CA ILE A 17 -4.03 -22.15 1.16
C ILE A 17 -5.41 -21.50 0.97
N HIS A 18 -5.89 -20.77 1.98
CA HIS A 18 -7.15 -20.03 1.94
C HIS A 18 -7.00 -18.60 1.39
N GLY A 19 -5.79 -18.18 1.00
CA GLY A 19 -5.53 -16.82 0.52
C GLY A 19 -5.54 -15.76 1.64
N LEU A 20 -5.37 -16.16 2.89
CA LEU A 20 -5.30 -15.27 4.04
C LEU A 20 -3.87 -14.75 4.26
N THR A 21 -3.72 -13.50 4.69
CA THR A 21 -2.44 -13.00 5.22
C THR A 21 -2.17 -13.67 6.57
N ILE A 22 -0.99 -14.25 6.73
CA ILE A 22 -0.57 -14.96 7.94
C ILE A 22 0.87 -14.59 8.31
N ASP A 23 1.32 -15.00 9.49
CA ASP A 23 2.70 -14.82 9.97
C ASP A 23 3.21 -13.36 9.90
N TYR A 24 2.58 -12.51 10.72
CA TYR A 24 2.92 -11.09 10.85
C TYR A 24 4.24 -10.90 11.62
N GLY A 25 5.36 -10.94 10.89
CA GLY A 25 6.70 -10.62 11.40
C GLY A 25 7.15 -9.19 11.01
N PRO A 26 8.15 -9.04 10.12
CA PRO A 26 8.61 -7.74 9.67
C PRO A 26 7.72 -7.21 8.56
N TYR A 27 6.46 -6.90 8.88
CA TYR A 27 5.52 -6.28 7.96
C TYR A 27 5.56 -4.76 8.04
N GLY A 28 4.88 -4.07 7.14
CA GLY A 28 4.63 -2.65 7.30
C GLY A 28 3.78 -2.08 6.19
N TRP A 29 3.39 -0.82 6.36
CA TRP A 29 2.69 -0.05 5.34
C TRP A 29 3.63 0.98 4.76
N LEU A 30 3.52 1.22 3.45
CA LEU A 30 4.18 2.35 2.82
C LEU A 30 3.78 3.65 3.52
N GLU A 31 4.81 4.42 3.87
CA GLU A 31 4.68 5.82 4.22
C GLU A 31 4.93 6.61 2.94
N ASP A 32 6.18 6.98 2.66
CA ASP A 32 6.56 7.44 1.33
C ASP A 32 6.30 6.36 0.27
N TYR A 33 5.75 6.76 -0.87
CA TYR A 33 5.46 5.85 -1.96
C TYR A 33 6.76 5.36 -2.61
N ASN A 34 7.14 4.14 -2.27
CA ASN A 34 8.38 3.52 -2.74
C ASN A 34 8.16 2.06 -3.14
N PRO A 35 8.04 1.77 -4.46
CA PRO A 35 7.96 0.41 -4.97
C PRO A 35 9.12 -0.51 -4.56
N GLY A 36 10.27 0.10 -4.25
CA GLY A 36 11.49 -0.54 -3.82
C GLY A 36 11.59 -0.84 -2.33
N TRP A 37 10.61 -0.44 -1.52
CA TRP A 37 10.68 -0.52 -0.06
C TRP A 37 10.38 -1.91 0.50
N THR A 38 11.14 -2.31 1.51
CA THR A 38 10.91 -3.48 2.35
C THR A 38 11.21 -3.11 3.81
N PRO A 39 10.34 -3.47 4.77
CA PRO A 39 10.60 -3.28 6.20
C PRO A 39 11.55 -4.35 6.77
N ASN A 40 11.76 -5.46 6.07
CA ASN A 40 12.54 -6.58 6.57
C ASN A 40 14.04 -6.35 6.38
N THR A 41 14.77 -6.20 7.49
CA THR A 41 16.23 -6.00 7.50
C THR A 41 17.01 -7.19 6.93
N THR A 42 16.50 -8.41 7.07
CA THR A 42 17.12 -9.63 6.52
C THR A 42 16.98 -9.70 4.99
N ASP A 43 15.99 -8.99 4.43
CA ASP A 43 15.79 -8.83 2.99
C ASP A 43 16.36 -7.51 2.46
N ALA A 44 17.14 -6.76 3.26
CA ALA A 44 17.63 -5.44 2.84
C ALA A 44 18.57 -5.49 1.63
N SER A 45 19.33 -6.58 1.47
CA SER A 45 20.28 -6.77 0.38
C SER A 45 19.62 -7.21 -0.94
N THR A 46 18.67 -8.16 -0.86
CA THR A 46 18.00 -8.73 -2.04
C THR A 46 16.72 -8.00 -2.42
N ARG A 47 16.03 -7.44 -1.44
CA ARG A 47 14.71 -6.80 -1.57
C ARG A 47 13.72 -7.68 -2.34
N ARG A 48 13.78 -8.99 -2.08
CA ARG A 48 12.95 -10.03 -2.68
C ARG A 48 11.48 -9.80 -2.41
N TYR A 49 11.13 -9.34 -1.20
CA TYR A 49 9.76 -9.16 -0.73
C TYR A 49 9.33 -7.69 -0.68
N ARG A 50 10.05 -6.80 -1.39
CA ARG A 50 9.69 -5.38 -1.51
C ARG A 50 8.29 -5.19 -2.10
N TYR A 51 7.66 -4.07 -1.78
CA TYR A 51 6.28 -3.75 -2.13
C TYR A 51 5.92 -4.10 -3.59
N GLY A 52 6.67 -3.57 -4.56
CA GLY A 52 6.38 -3.74 -6.00
C GLY A 52 6.60 -5.15 -6.55
N GLN A 53 7.28 -6.03 -5.78
CA GLN A 53 7.63 -7.40 -6.20
C GLN A 53 6.64 -8.45 -5.66
N GLN A 54 5.81 -8.11 -4.68
CA GLN A 54 4.91 -9.06 -4.01
C GLN A 54 3.97 -9.81 -4.97
N PRO A 55 3.39 -9.20 -6.04
CA PRO A 55 2.57 -9.95 -7.00
C PRO A 55 3.33 -11.07 -7.71
N GLN A 56 4.58 -10.82 -8.11
CA GLN A 56 5.42 -11.81 -8.77
C GLN A 56 5.88 -12.89 -7.79
N ILE A 57 6.12 -12.55 -6.53
CA ILE A 57 6.41 -13.55 -5.48
C ILE A 57 5.20 -14.45 -5.23
N GLY A 58 3.98 -13.89 -5.23
CA GLY A 58 2.75 -14.67 -5.17
C GLY A 58 2.65 -15.71 -6.30
N ALA A 59 2.90 -15.29 -7.54
CA ALA A 59 2.96 -16.19 -8.70
C ALA A 59 4.04 -17.28 -8.54
N TRP A 60 5.23 -16.90 -8.06
CA TRP A 60 6.33 -17.83 -7.86
C TRP A 60 6.00 -18.88 -6.79
N ASN A 61 5.39 -18.48 -5.67
CA ASN A 61 4.96 -19.40 -4.63
C ASN A 61 3.83 -20.33 -5.11
N LEU A 62 2.88 -19.80 -5.90
CA LEU A 62 1.86 -20.62 -6.54
C LEU A 62 2.51 -21.69 -7.44
N ALA A 63 3.51 -21.30 -8.25
CA ALA A 63 4.25 -22.26 -9.08
C ALA A 63 4.92 -23.37 -8.25
N ARG A 64 5.52 -23.05 -7.09
CA ARG A 64 6.10 -24.07 -6.18
C ARG A 64 5.04 -25.03 -5.65
N TRP A 65 3.86 -24.52 -5.31
CA TRP A 65 2.75 -25.36 -4.87
C TRP A 65 2.26 -26.28 -6.00
N LEU A 66 2.07 -25.76 -7.21
CA LEU A 66 1.67 -26.56 -8.38
C LEU A 66 2.69 -27.67 -8.67
N GLU A 67 4.01 -27.38 -8.59
CA GLU A 67 5.07 -28.39 -8.75
C GLU A 67 4.93 -29.55 -7.75
N SER A 68 4.50 -29.27 -6.52
CA SER A 68 4.28 -30.30 -5.49
C SER A 68 3.08 -31.21 -5.79
N LEU A 69 2.13 -30.76 -6.61
CA LEU A 69 0.94 -31.52 -7.01
C LEU A 69 1.21 -32.47 -8.18
N ILE A 70 2.26 -32.23 -8.98
CA ILE A 70 2.58 -33.02 -10.18
C ILE A 70 2.56 -34.54 -9.91
N PRO A 71 3.21 -35.06 -8.86
CA PRO A 71 3.24 -36.51 -8.61
C PRO A 71 1.88 -37.11 -8.24
N LEU A 72 0.90 -36.28 -7.90
CA LEU A 72 -0.44 -36.69 -7.45
C LEU A 72 -1.47 -36.68 -8.59
N MET A 73 -1.10 -36.21 -9.79
CA MET A 73 -2.03 -35.99 -10.89
C MET A 73 -1.85 -37.00 -12.03
N GLU A 74 -2.96 -37.49 -12.57
CA GLU A 74 -2.98 -38.30 -13.79
C GLU A 74 -2.61 -37.47 -15.04
N GLU A 75 -3.00 -36.19 -15.07
CA GLU A 75 -2.81 -35.25 -16.19
C GLU A 75 -2.13 -33.93 -15.73
N PRO A 76 -0.83 -33.93 -15.38
CA PRO A 76 -0.18 -32.74 -14.80
C PRO A 76 -0.13 -31.50 -15.70
N ARG A 77 -0.30 -31.66 -17.02
CA ARG A 77 -0.33 -30.53 -17.97
C ARG A 77 -1.47 -29.54 -17.70
N GLN A 78 -2.53 -29.97 -17.02
CA GLN A 78 -3.63 -29.08 -16.61
C GLN A 78 -3.16 -27.97 -15.65
N LEU A 79 -2.01 -28.13 -14.99
CA LEU A 79 -1.45 -27.10 -14.10
C LEU A 79 -0.82 -25.93 -14.86
N GLU A 80 -0.46 -26.10 -16.14
CA GLU A 80 0.24 -25.07 -16.92
C GLU A 80 -0.60 -23.79 -17.05
N SER A 81 -1.90 -23.92 -17.30
CA SER A 81 -2.81 -22.77 -17.45
C SER A 81 -3.12 -22.03 -16.15
N VAL A 82 -2.78 -22.60 -14.99
CA VAL A 82 -3.11 -21.99 -13.68
C VAL A 82 -2.29 -20.71 -13.45
N LEU A 83 -1.04 -20.67 -13.90
CA LEU A 83 -0.20 -19.47 -13.75
C LEU A 83 -0.62 -18.34 -14.69
N ASP A 84 -1.04 -18.67 -15.92
CA ASP A 84 -1.62 -17.70 -16.84
C ASP A 84 -2.90 -17.10 -16.24
N HIS A 85 -3.77 -17.96 -15.70
CA HIS A 85 -5.00 -17.52 -15.04
C HIS A 85 -4.74 -16.65 -13.79
N TYR A 86 -3.69 -16.93 -13.01
CA TYR A 86 -3.27 -16.04 -11.92
C TYR A 86 -2.95 -14.63 -12.44
N GLY A 87 -2.22 -14.53 -13.56
CA GLY A 87 -1.88 -13.25 -14.18
C GLY A 87 -3.10 -12.48 -14.64
N GLU A 88 -4.04 -13.16 -15.30
CA GLU A 88 -5.31 -12.59 -15.76
C GLU A 88 -6.13 -12.03 -14.58
N VAL A 89 -6.40 -12.87 -13.56
CA VAL A 89 -7.20 -12.51 -12.38
C VAL A 89 -6.53 -11.41 -11.57
N PHE A 90 -5.19 -11.46 -11.41
CA PHE A 90 -4.47 -10.39 -10.75
C PHE A 90 -4.64 -9.06 -11.49
N ASN A 91 -4.46 -9.04 -12.82
CA ASN A 91 -4.57 -7.82 -13.61
C ASN A 91 -6.00 -7.25 -13.59
N GLU A 92 -7.02 -8.10 -13.69
CA GLU A 92 -8.42 -7.69 -13.58
C GLU A 92 -8.69 -6.98 -12.23
N HIS A 93 -8.35 -7.63 -11.12
CA HIS A 93 -8.53 -7.02 -9.80
C HIS A 93 -7.64 -5.79 -9.59
N HIS A 94 -6.45 -5.75 -10.18
CA HIS A 94 -5.55 -4.60 -10.10
C HIS A 94 -6.13 -3.38 -10.82
N ASN A 95 -6.71 -3.58 -12.00
CA ASN A 95 -7.36 -2.54 -12.79
C ASN A 95 -8.60 -1.99 -12.08
N VAL A 96 -9.46 -2.87 -11.56
CA VAL A 96 -10.62 -2.47 -10.74
C VAL A 96 -10.16 -1.66 -9.53
N MET A 97 -9.14 -2.15 -8.83
CA MET A 97 -8.58 -1.46 -7.66
C MET A 97 -8.07 -0.06 -8.01
N TRP A 98 -7.40 0.13 -9.14
CA TRP A 98 -6.96 1.47 -9.58
C TRP A 98 -8.12 2.37 -9.95
N ALA A 99 -9.11 1.87 -10.67
CA ALA A 99 -10.33 2.61 -10.97
C ALA A 99 -11.00 3.11 -9.67
N GLU A 100 -11.14 2.23 -8.68
CA GLU A 100 -11.72 2.59 -7.38
C GLU A 100 -10.87 3.62 -6.62
N LYS A 101 -9.54 3.41 -6.54
CA LYS A 101 -8.63 4.35 -5.86
C LYS A 101 -8.65 5.75 -6.47
N LEU A 102 -8.84 5.85 -7.78
CA LEU A 102 -8.82 7.09 -8.54
C LEU A 102 -10.22 7.68 -8.79
N GLY A 103 -11.29 6.99 -8.39
CA GLY A 103 -12.66 7.45 -8.59
C GLY A 103 -13.11 7.44 -10.04
N LEU A 104 -12.59 6.50 -10.83
CA LEU A 104 -13.02 6.26 -12.21
C LEU A 104 -14.29 5.40 -12.20
N ASP A 105 -15.28 5.73 -13.05
CA ASP A 105 -16.51 4.92 -13.16
C ASP A 105 -16.25 3.51 -13.68
N GLU A 106 -15.28 3.38 -14.60
CA GLU A 106 -14.81 2.12 -15.17
C GLU A 106 -13.33 2.24 -15.51
N TRP A 107 -12.65 1.10 -15.54
CA TRP A 107 -11.29 1.00 -16.07
C TRP A 107 -11.31 0.96 -17.60
N ARG A 108 -10.39 1.73 -18.22
CA ARG A 108 -10.12 1.71 -19.66
C ARG A 108 -8.64 1.38 -19.87
N GLU A 109 -8.28 0.74 -20.98
CA GLU A 109 -6.87 0.41 -21.27
C GLU A 109 -5.96 1.65 -21.26
N THR A 110 -6.47 2.80 -21.69
CA THR A 110 -5.75 4.08 -21.65
C THR A 110 -5.41 4.55 -20.23
N ASP A 111 -6.09 4.05 -19.20
CA ASP A 111 -5.85 4.41 -17.80
C ASP A 111 -4.55 3.81 -17.27
N GLN A 112 -3.99 2.81 -17.97
CA GLN A 112 -2.66 2.27 -17.65
C GLN A 112 -1.58 3.36 -17.71
N GLU A 113 -1.65 4.26 -18.70
CA GLU A 113 -0.73 5.39 -18.83
C GLU A 113 -0.90 6.37 -17.65
N LEU A 114 -2.14 6.65 -17.26
CA LEU A 114 -2.45 7.52 -16.12
C LEU A 114 -1.86 6.96 -14.81
N VAL A 115 -1.97 5.65 -14.58
CA VAL A 115 -1.39 4.98 -13.41
C VAL A 115 0.14 4.96 -13.46
N MET A 116 0.74 4.75 -14.64
CA MET A 116 2.20 4.79 -14.79
C MET A 116 2.76 6.19 -14.50
N GLN A 117 2.10 7.23 -15.00
CA GLN A 117 2.44 8.62 -14.73
C GLN A 117 2.28 8.94 -13.24
N LEU A 118 1.21 8.47 -12.59
CA LEU A 118 1.02 8.60 -11.14
C LEU A 118 2.19 7.99 -10.37
N ASN A 119 2.52 6.73 -10.68
CA ASN A 119 3.60 6.02 -10.01
C ASN A 119 4.94 6.74 -10.15
N THR A 120 5.19 7.35 -11.31
CA THR A 120 6.39 8.18 -11.52
C THR A 120 6.32 9.47 -10.70
N ALA A 121 5.18 10.18 -10.72
CA ALA A 121 4.97 11.42 -9.99
C ALA A 121 5.13 11.22 -8.47
N LEU A 122 4.60 10.11 -7.93
CA LEU A 122 4.71 9.77 -6.50
C LEU A 122 6.14 9.44 -6.03
N GLN A 123 7.08 9.22 -6.96
CA GLN A 123 8.50 8.96 -6.66
C GLN A 123 9.39 10.18 -6.88
N THR A 124 8.83 11.33 -7.29
CA THR A 124 9.62 12.56 -7.57
C THR A 124 10.15 13.22 -6.31
N ILE A 125 9.37 13.16 -5.23
CA ILE A 125 9.71 13.56 -3.86
C ILE A 125 9.14 12.51 -2.91
N GLU A 126 9.48 12.59 -1.63
CA GLU A 126 8.83 11.77 -0.61
C GLU A 126 7.36 12.20 -0.45
N ILE A 127 6.42 11.37 -0.91
CA ILE A 127 4.97 11.58 -0.82
C ILE A 127 4.32 10.43 -0.06
N ASP A 128 3.60 10.75 1.01
CA ASP A 128 2.87 9.78 1.81
C ASP A 128 1.72 9.16 1.01
N MET A 129 1.79 7.84 0.76
CA MET A 129 0.82 7.13 -0.07
C MET A 129 -0.61 7.23 0.48
N THR A 130 -0.79 6.97 1.78
CA THR A 130 -2.13 6.89 2.38
C THR A 130 -2.77 8.27 2.42
N ILE A 131 -2.02 9.29 2.86
CA ILE A 131 -2.52 10.67 2.91
C ILE A 131 -2.79 11.19 1.51
N PHE A 132 -1.91 10.96 0.52
CA PHE A 132 -2.10 11.40 -0.85
C PHE A 132 -3.43 10.90 -1.42
N PHE A 133 -3.69 9.59 -1.37
CA PHE A 133 -4.93 9.04 -1.92
C PHE A 133 -6.17 9.46 -1.13
N ARG A 134 -6.05 9.70 0.18
CA ARG A 134 -7.16 10.22 0.98
C ARG A 134 -7.49 11.65 0.59
N LEU A 135 -6.49 12.52 0.46
CA LEU A 135 -6.68 13.92 0.06
C LEU A 135 -7.13 14.06 -1.39
N LEU A 136 -6.69 13.18 -2.29
CA LEU A 136 -7.15 13.12 -3.68
C LEU A 136 -8.68 13.03 -3.77
N ALA A 137 -9.31 12.26 -2.87
CA ALA A 137 -10.77 12.12 -2.80
C ALA A 137 -11.50 13.39 -2.34
N SER A 138 -10.77 14.37 -1.81
CA SER A 138 -11.29 15.64 -1.28
C SER A 138 -10.97 16.85 -2.17
N LEU A 139 -10.16 16.69 -3.22
CA LEU A 139 -9.80 17.79 -4.13
C LEU A 139 -11.02 18.37 -4.85
N GLU A 140 -11.17 19.69 -4.83
CA GLU A 140 -12.18 20.42 -5.62
C GLU A 140 -11.64 20.91 -6.97
N GLY A 141 -10.34 20.76 -7.19
CA GLY A 141 -9.66 21.03 -8.45
C GLY A 141 -8.28 20.37 -8.52
N PRO A 142 -7.64 20.39 -9.69
CA PRO A 142 -6.31 19.78 -9.90
C PRO A 142 -5.17 20.69 -9.41
N ASP A 143 -5.22 21.12 -8.15
CA ASP A 143 -4.16 21.92 -7.53
C ASP A 143 -3.25 21.04 -6.67
N PRO A 144 -1.95 20.91 -7.00
CA PRO A 144 -1.03 20.09 -6.20
C PRO A 144 -0.83 20.61 -4.77
N ARG A 145 -1.13 21.88 -4.48
CA ARG A 145 -0.95 22.49 -3.15
C ARG A 145 -1.95 21.97 -2.13
N ASP A 146 -3.13 21.55 -2.58
CA ASP A 146 -4.18 20.96 -1.74
C ASP A 146 -3.79 19.58 -1.17
N LEU A 147 -2.74 18.97 -1.73
CA LEU A 147 -2.16 17.71 -1.27
C LEU A 147 -0.91 17.93 -0.39
N SER A 148 -0.60 19.17 0.00
CA SER A 148 0.63 19.52 0.72
C SER A 148 0.89 18.74 2.00
N HIS A 149 -0.16 18.32 2.71
CA HIS A 149 -0.02 17.47 3.91
C HIS A 149 0.54 16.07 3.62
N ALA A 150 0.45 15.59 2.37
CA ALA A 150 1.07 14.33 1.96
C ALA A 150 2.58 14.46 1.67
N TYR A 151 3.09 15.65 1.38
CA TYR A 151 4.48 15.82 0.95
C TYR A 151 5.40 15.95 2.15
N TYR A 152 6.50 15.20 2.20
CA TYR A 152 7.51 15.36 3.26
C TYR A 152 8.39 16.60 3.03
N GLU A 153 8.49 17.05 1.78
CA GLU A 153 9.31 18.17 1.35
C GLU A 153 8.51 19.14 0.46
N PRO A 154 8.92 20.41 0.29
CA PRO A 154 8.29 21.32 -0.67
C PRO A 154 8.35 20.77 -2.09
N LEU A 155 7.30 21.02 -2.89
CA LEU A 155 7.16 20.50 -4.26
C LEU A 155 8.37 20.79 -5.17
N GLY A 156 8.87 22.03 -5.16
CA GLY A 156 10.01 22.43 -5.99
C GLY A 156 9.82 22.04 -7.46
N ALA A 157 10.78 21.31 -8.03
CA ALA A 157 10.72 20.85 -9.42
C ALA A 157 9.63 19.78 -9.67
N ALA A 158 9.14 19.08 -8.64
CA ALA A 158 8.09 18.08 -8.78
C ALA A 158 6.70 18.68 -9.04
N GLU A 159 6.52 19.98 -8.78
CA GLU A 159 5.24 20.67 -8.99
C GLU A 159 4.72 20.50 -10.42
N GLU A 160 5.59 20.64 -11.42
CA GLU A 160 5.21 20.52 -12.83
C GLU A 160 4.66 19.13 -13.14
N GLN A 161 5.36 18.08 -12.70
CA GLN A 161 4.98 16.69 -12.98
C GLN A 161 3.71 16.28 -12.24
N ILE A 162 3.57 16.65 -10.97
CA ILE A 162 2.37 16.36 -10.17
C ILE A 162 1.17 17.14 -10.70
N SER A 163 1.36 18.41 -11.07
CA SER A 163 0.31 19.23 -11.70
C SER A 163 -0.16 18.62 -13.01
N ALA A 164 0.77 18.23 -13.89
CA ALA A 164 0.43 17.60 -15.16
C ALA A 164 -0.39 16.32 -14.98
N TRP A 165 0.00 15.48 -14.01
CA TRP A 165 -0.76 14.28 -13.69
C TRP A 165 -2.16 14.60 -13.12
N LEU A 166 -2.26 15.54 -12.18
CA LEU A 166 -3.55 15.94 -11.59
C LEU A 166 -4.50 16.50 -12.64
N GLN A 167 -4.00 17.28 -13.60
CA GLN A 167 -4.80 17.77 -14.72
C GLN A 167 -5.31 16.62 -15.58
N ALA A 168 -4.44 15.66 -15.94
CA ALA A 168 -4.85 14.49 -16.71
C ALA A 168 -5.90 13.64 -15.98
N TRP A 169 -5.70 13.39 -14.69
CA TRP A 169 -6.66 12.68 -13.84
C TRP A 169 -7.99 13.44 -13.75
N TRP A 170 -7.96 14.75 -13.49
CA TRP A 170 -9.16 15.59 -13.36
C TRP A 170 -9.99 15.59 -14.65
N GLN A 171 -9.34 15.67 -15.81
CA GLN A 171 -10.01 15.53 -17.10
C GLN A 171 -10.58 14.11 -17.27
N ARG A 172 -9.86 13.07 -16.86
CA ARG A 172 -10.31 11.67 -16.97
C ARG A 172 -11.55 11.38 -16.14
N VAL A 173 -11.73 12.06 -15.00
CA VAL A 173 -12.93 11.99 -14.16
C VAL A 173 -13.97 13.06 -14.51
N GLY A 174 -13.76 13.86 -15.56
CA GLY A 174 -14.68 14.92 -15.97
C GLY A 174 -14.85 16.05 -14.93
N GLY A 175 -13.91 16.19 -14.00
CA GLY A 175 -13.98 17.09 -12.85
C GLY A 175 -14.90 16.64 -11.72
N GLU A 176 -15.51 15.45 -11.83
CA GLU A 176 -16.44 14.90 -10.85
C GLU A 176 -16.03 13.47 -10.48
N PRO A 177 -14.90 13.27 -9.77
CA PRO A 177 -14.48 11.93 -9.35
C PRO A 177 -15.52 11.28 -8.45
N ASN A 178 -15.65 9.96 -8.54
CA ASN A 178 -16.53 9.20 -7.65
C ASN A 178 -15.94 9.12 -6.22
N ARG A 179 -16.16 10.17 -5.43
CA ARG A 179 -15.57 10.34 -4.09
C ARG A 179 -16.00 9.26 -3.11
N GLU A 180 -17.22 8.75 -3.25
CA GLU A 180 -17.71 7.68 -2.38
C GLU A 180 -16.91 6.40 -2.58
N VAL A 181 -16.70 6.00 -3.83
CA VAL A 181 -15.86 4.85 -4.17
C VAL A 181 -14.42 5.08 -3.70
N MET A 182 -13.86 6.27 -3.94
CA MET A 182 -12.50 6.59 -3.49
C MET A 182 -12.35 6.47 -1.97
N ARG A 183 -13.30 6.99 -1.18
CA ARG A 183 -13.23 6.91 0.30
C ARG A 183 -13.35 5.48 0.82
N ARG A 184 -14.05 4.59 0.12
CA ARG A 184 -14.12 3.15 0.45
C ARG A 184 -12.88 2.38 0.01
N ALA A 185 -12.19 2.83 -1.02
CA ALA A 185 -10.97 2.21 -1.54
C ALA A 185 -9.70 2.70 -0.81
N ASN A 186 -9.70 3.96 -0.37
CA ASN A 186 -8.57 4.66 0.23
C ASN A 186 -8.82 4.89 1.73
N PRO A 187 -8.22 4.07 2.63
CA PRO A 187 -8.36 4.27 4.06
C PRO A 187 -7.76 5.61 4.46
N LYS A 188 -8.33 6.22 5.51
CA LYS A 188 -7.72 7.39 6.15
C LYS A 188 -6.56 6.98 7.07
N TYR A 189 -6.69 5.80 7.70
CA TYR A 189 -5.72 5.30 8.66
C TYR A 189 -5.21 3.91 8.27
N VAL A 190 -3.92 3.69 8.46
CA VAL A 190 -3.25 2.39 8.39
C VAL A 190 -2.36 2.22 9.62
N LEU A 191 -2.04 0.99 10.01
CA LEU A 191 -1.13 0.73 11.13
C LEU A 191 0.31 1.04 10.71
N ARG A 192 0.68 2.33 10.77
CA ARG A 192 2.06 2.76 10.48
C ARG A 192 2.99 2.19 11.55
N ASN A 193 4.21 1.85 11.15
CA ASN A 193 5.15 1.22 12.08
C ASN A 193 5.52 2.16 13.25
N TRP A 194 5.56 3.48 13.05
CA TRP A 194 5.77 4.41 14.16
C TRP A 194 4.62 4.42 15.16
N MET A 195 3.38 4.21 14.72
CA MET A 195 2.22 4.09 15.61
C MET A 195 2.34 2.81 16.46
N ALA A 196 2.68 1.69 15.81
CA ALA A 196 2.94 0.44 16.50
C ALA A 196 4.08 0.57 17.52
N GLN A 197 5.17 1.26 17.16
CA GLN A 197 6.29 1.48 18.08
C GLN A 197 5.91 2.33 19.30
N LEU A 198 5.08 3.37 19.13
CA LEU A 198 4.57 4.15 20.27
C LEU A 198 3.75 3.27 21.22
N ALA A 199 2.90 2.39 20.67
CA ALA A 199 2.14 1.44 21.48
C ALA A 199 3.04 0.44 22.21
N ILE A 200 4.08 -0.07 21.56
CA ILE A 200 5.06 -0.99 22.16
C ILE A 200 5.82 -0.29 23.31
N ASP A 201 6.35 0.91 23.06
CA ASP A 201 7.11 1.68 24.05
C ASP A 201 6.29 2.00 25.32
N ALA A 202 4.99 2.26 25.15
CA ALA A 202 4.06 2.49 26.25
C ALA A 202 3.76 1.18 26.99
N ALA A 203 3.48 0.11 26.25
CA ALA A 203 3.15 -1.20 26.80
C ALA A 203 4.31 -1.82 27.58
N GLU A 204 5.57 -1.57 27.20
CA GLU A 204 6.78 -1.96 27.97
C GLU A 204 6.84 -1.30 29.36
N LYS A 205 6.12 -0.19 29.55
CA LYS A 205 5.95 0.51 30.83
C LYS A 205 4.60 0.20 31.48
N GLU A 206 3.93 -0.86 31.03
CA GLU A 206 2.61 -1.30 31.48
C GLU A 206 1.47 -0.28 31.19
N ASP A 207 1.69 0.65 30.25
CA ASP A 207 0.67 1.59 29.76
C ASP A 207 0.10 1.13 28.41
N TYR A 208 -1.15 0.68 28.42
CA TYR A 208 -1.83 0.14 27.24
C TYR A 208 -2.74 1.14 26.53
N VAL A 209 -2.82 2.40 26.98
CA VAL A 209 -3.76 3.41 26.46
C VAL A 209 -3.56 3.62 24.96
N VAL A 210 -2.32 3.78 24.51
CA VAL A 210 -1.99 3.98 23.07
C VAL A 210 -2.39 2.77 22.22
N CYS A 211 -2.20 1.55 22.75
CA CYS A 211 -2.60 0.33 22.08
C CYS A 211 -4.12 0.24 21.91
N GLU A 212 -4.88 0.55 22.97
CA GLU A 212 -6.35 0.55 22.94
C GLU A 212 -6.91 1.63 22.00
N GLN A 213 -6.29 2.81 21.97
CA GLN A 213 -6.63 3.91 21.06
C GLN A 213 -6.42 3.50 19.59
N ILE A 214 -5.23 3.00 19.24
CA ILE A 214 -4.94 2.54 17.87
C ILE A 214 -5.86 1.39 17.46
N HIS A 215 -6.10 0.42 18.36
CA HIS A 215 -7.03 -0.66 18.09
C HIS A 215 -8.45 -0.16 17.81
N THR A 216 -8.92 0.85 18.56
CA THR A 216 -10.23 1.47 18.33
C THR A 216 -10.27 2.20 16.98
N LEU A 217 -9.24 3.00 16.67
CA LEU A 217 -9.08 3.70 15.39
C LEU A 217 -9.18 2.75 14.19
N LEU A 218 -8.48 1.61 14.27
CA LEU A 218 -8.36 0.65 13.17
C LEU A 218 -9.60 -0.24 12.99
N LYS A 219 -10.63 -0.12 13.82
CA LYS A 219 -11.94 -0.75 13.57
C LYS A 219 -12.70 -0.07 12.44
N ASN A 220 -12.49 1.23 12.23
CA ASN A 220 -13.16 2.03 11.20
C ASN A 220 -12.14 2.85 10.36
N PRO A 221 -11.12 2.22 9.75
CA PRO A 221 -9.95 2.94 9.20
C PRO A 221 -10.28 3.79 7.96
N TYR A 222 -11.48 3.68 7.42
CA TYR A 222 -11.96 4.43 6.26
C TYR A 222 -12.80 5.67 6.63
N ASP A 223 -13.21 5.79 7.89
CA ASP A 223 -14.01 6.91 8.40
C ASP A 223 -13.13 8.12 8.72
N GLU A 224 -13.71 9.32 8.79
CA GLU A 224 -12.94 10.56 9.05
C GLU A 224 -12.41 10.63 10.49
N GLN A 225 -13.14 10.11 11.48
CA GLN A 225 -12.79 10.09 12.93
C GLN A 225 -12.14 11.39 13.44
N PRO A 226 -12.86 12.55 13.45
CA PRO A 226 -12.31 13.88 13.76
C PRO A 226 -11.52 13.97 15.07
N GLU A 227 -11.95 13.23 16.09
CA GLU A 227 -11.31 13.15 17.40
C GLU A 227 -9.93 12.48 17.39
N MET A 228 -9.63 11.71 16.34
CA MET A 228 -8.36 10.99 16.16
C MET A 228 -7.45 11.67 15.11
N GLU A 229 -7.95 12.65 14.35
CA GLU A 229 -7.23 13.23 13.21
C GLU A 229 -5.94 13.92 13.59
N GLU A 230 -5.97 14.77 14.62
CA GLU A 230 -4.82 15.56 15.05
C GLU A 230 -3.62 14.66 15.39
N GLU A 231 -3.89 13.52 16.01
CA GLU A 231 -2.85 12.59 16.47
C GLU A 231 -2.44 11.58 15.38
N TRP A 232 -3.42 11.00 14.66
CA TRP A 232 -3.18 9.80 13.86
C TRP A 232 -3.25 10.01 12.34
N PHE A 233 -3.82 11.12 11.85
CA PHE A 233 -3.76 11.47 10.42
C PHE A 233 -2.49 12.26 10.11
N GLN A 234 -1.36 11.72 10.55
CA GLN A 234 -0.05 12.36 10.45
C GLN A 234 0.89 11.57 9.54
N ARG A 235 1.78 12.31 8.87
CA ARG A 235 2.97 11.74 8.21
C ARG A 235 3.86 11.07 9.24
N ARG A 236 4.78 10.22 8.77
CA ARG A 236 5.85 9.69 9.61
C ARG A 236 6.61 10.85 10.29
N PRO A 237 6.73 10.86 11.62
CA PRO A 237 7.61 11.81 12.31
C PRO A 237 9.08 11.57 11.99
N GLU A 238 9.90 12.62 11.96
CA GLU A 238 11.34 12.50 11.61
C GLU A 238 12.12 11.54 12.53
N TRP A 239 11.77 11.47 13.83
CA TRP A 239 12.42 10.55 14.76
C TRP A 239 12.22 9.07 14.37
N ALA A 240 11.16 8.75 13.64
CA ALA A 240 10.83 7.37 13.24
C ALA A 240 11.59 6.92 11.99
N ARG A 241 12.18 7.84 11.21
CA ARG A 241 12.82 7.57 9.92
C ARG A 241 13.92 6.50 9.99
N HIS A 242 14.69 6.50 11.07
CA HIS A 242 15.83 5.59 11.26
C HIS A 242 15.70 4.71 12.51
N ARG A 243 14.52 4.72 13.15
CA ARG A 243 14.30 3.98 14.38
C ARG A 243 14.02 2.51 14.08
N VAL A 244 14.75 1.63 14.75
CA VAL A 244 14.45 0.18 14.80
C VAL A 244 13.03 -0.02 15.33
N GLY A 245 12.26 -0.89 14.68
CA GLY A 245 10.83 -1.06 14.98
C GLY A 245 9.92 -0.14 14.16
N CYS A 246 10.44 0.95 13.58
CA CYS A 246 9.71 1.82 12.67
C CYS A 246 10.08 1.54 11.21
N SER A 247 11.32 1.82 10.81
CA SER A 247 11.78 1.67 9.43
C SER A 247 12.51 0.36 9.15
N MET A 248 12.84 -0.38 10.21
CA MET A 248 13.62 -1.62 10.16
C MET A 248 13.06 -2.62 11.16
N LEU A 249 12.57 -3.75 10.64
CA LEU A 249 12.07 -4.88 11.43
C LEU A 249 12.91 -6.13 11.16
N SER A 250 12.99 -7.02 12.14
CA SER A 250 13.68 -8.29 12.04
C SER A 250 12.76 -9.41 12.54
N CYS A 251 12.82 -10.59 11.92
CA CYS A 251 12.15 -11.79 12.43
C CYS A 251 12.84 -12.38 13.66
N SER A 252 14.00 -11.85 14.06
CA SER A 252 14.81 -12.42 15.15
C SER A 252 14.51 -11.69 16.47
N SER A 253 13.82 -12.38 17.38
CA SER A 253 13.93 -12.16 18.84
C SER A 253 14.66 -13.35 19.44
#